data_AF-A0A8S9W2A0-F1
#
_entry.id   AF-A0A8S9W2A0-F1
#
_cell.length_a   1.000
_cell.length_b   1.000
_cell.length_c   1.000
_cell.angle_alpha   90.00
_cell.angle_beta   90.00
_cell.angle_gamma   90.00
#
_symmetry.space_group_name_H-M   'P 1'
#
loop_
_entity.id
_entity.type
_entity.pdbx_description
1 polymer ?
#
loop_
_entity_poly.entity_id
_entity_poly.type
_entity_poly.pdbx_seq_one_letter_code
_entity_poly.pdbx_strand_id
1 'polypeptide(L)'
;MRTRVAQRRQITIPEEICRKSKILTGDLVEISYEHDKLLVEKVDESWENVMQETKGAWRKHPIFKEMDDAVEIVNWMRGNE
;
A
#
# COMPACT_ATOMS: atom_id res chain seq x y z
N MET A 1 -6.64 6.93 -27.10
CA MET A 1 -7.61 5.91 -26.65
C MET A 1 -8.80 6.63 -26.03
N ARG A 2 -10.06 6.35 -26.44
CA ARG A 2 -11.26 7.04 -25.92
C ARG A 2 -11.98 6.12 -24.93
N THR A 3 -11.98 6.48 -23.65
CA THR A 3 -12.69 5.77 -22.58
C THR A 3 -14.18 6.10 -22.62
N ARG A 4 -15.05 5.08 -22.46
CA ARG A 4 -16.50 5.27 -22.36
C ARG A 4 -16.83 5.82 -20.98
N VAL A 5 -17.50 6.97 -20.91
CA VAL A 5 -18.08 7.49 -19.67
C VAL A 5 -19.28 6.62 -19.33
N ALA A 6 -19.18 5.81 -18.27
CA ALA A 6 -20.32 5.03 -17.80
C ALA A 6 -21.33 5.96 -17.12
N GLN A 7 -22.61 5.69 -17.31
CA GLN A 7 -23.70 6.47 -16.72
C GLN A 7 -23.53 6.48 -15.18
N ARG A 8 -23.41 7.70 -14.59
CA ARG A 8 -23.24 8.02 -13.15
C ARG A 8 -21.81 8.26 -12.64
N ARG A 9 -21.12 9.28 -13.16
CA ARG A 9 -19.87 9.83 -12.58
C ARG A 9 -18.76 8.78 -12.37
N GLN A 10 -18.83 7.67 -13.09
CA GLN A 10 -17.84 6.60 -13.06
C GLN A 10 -16.90 6.76 -14.24
N ILE A 11 -15.61 6.79 -13.96
CA ILE A 11 -14.55 6.76 -14.96
C ILE A 11 -14.02 5.33 -15.00
N THR A 12 -14.21 4.65 -16.12
CA THR A 12 -13.60 3.34 -16.33
C THR A 12 -12.13 3.54 -16.69
N ILE A 13 -11.21 3.11 -15.83
CA ILE A 13 -9.78 3.11 -16.13
C ILE A 13 -9.48 1.88 -17.02
N PRO A 14 -8.76 2.06 -18.15
CA PRO A 14 -8.37 0.94 -19.01
C PRO A 14 -7.54 -0.11 -18.28
N GLU A 15 -7.78 -1.39 -18.59
CA GLU A 15 -7.10 -2.51 -17.93
C GLU A 15 -5.57 -2.46 -18.00
N GLU A 16 -5.00 -1.92 -19.08
CA GLU A 16 -3.55 -1.81 -19.24
C GLU A 16 -2.95 -0.85 -18.21
N ILE A 17 -3.67 0.24 -17.90
CA ILE A 17 -3.25 1.20 -16.86
C ILE A 17 -3.32 0.52 -15.50
N CYS A 18 -4.45 -0.13 -15.18
CA CYS A 18 -4.61 -0.86 -13.91
C CYS A 18 -3.52 -1.92 -13.69
N ARG A 19 -3.16 -2.68 -14.74
CA ARG A 19 -2.09 -3.69 -14.68
C ARG A 19 -0.73 -3.06 -14.38
N LYS A 20 -0.38 -1.95 -15.05
CA LYS A 20 0.90 -1.26 -14.83
C LYS A 20 0.96 -0.57 -13.46
N SER A 21 -0.17 -0.07 -12.97
CA SER A 21 -0.26 0.61 -11.67
C SER A 21 -0.55 -0.32 -10.48
N LYS A 22 -0.72 -1.63 -10.71
CA LYS A 22 -1.07 -2.63 -9.67
C LYS A 22 -2.33 -2.27 -8.86
N ILE A 23 -3.29 -1.61 -9.52
CA ILE A 23 -4.60 -1.28 -8.96
C ILE A 23 -5.55 -2.43 -9.30
N LEU A 24 -6.14 -3.03 -8.28
CA LEU A 24 -7.13 -4.10 -8.39
C LEU A 24 -8.54 -3.57 -8.12
N THR A 25 -9.55 -4.32 -8.58
CA THR A 25 -10.94 -4.02 -8.26
C THR A 25 -11.16 -4.17 -6.76
N GLY A 26 -11.58 -3.08 -6.10
CA GLY A 26 -11.79 -3.04 -4.65
C GLY A 26 -10.73 -2.26 -3.88
N ASP A 27 -9.61 -1.91 -4.52
CA ASP A 27 -8.58 -1.07 -3.89
C ASP A 27 -9.12 0.33 -3.58
N LEU A 28 -8.69 0.88 -2.43
CA LEU A 28 -8.91 2.28 -2.09
C LEU A 28 -7.91 3.14 -2.86
N VAL A 29 -8.41 4.21 -3.46
CA VAL A 29 -7.60 5.19 -4.20
C VAL A 29 -7.88 6.58 -3.70
N GLU A 30 -6.84 7.38 -3.61
CA GLU A 30 -6.92 8.81 -3.36
C GLU A 30 -7.00 9.53 -4.72
N ILE A 31 -7.90 10.51 -4.82
CA ILE A 31 -8.09 11.30 -6.04
C ILE A 31 -7.79 12.75 -5.70
N SER A 32 -6.74 13.29 -6.30
CA SER A 32 -6.33 14.69 -6.16
C SER A 32 -6.33 15.41 -7.52
N TYR A 33 -6.35 16.74 -7.49
CA TYR A 33 -6.28 17.57 -8.69
C TYR A 33 -4.98 18.36 -8.69
N GLU A 34 -4.11 18.06 -9.63
CA GLU A 34 -2.81 18.70 -9.76
C GLU A 34 -2.49 19.01 -11.22
N HIS A 35 -2.00 20.23 -11.49
CA HIS A 35 -1.52 20.63 -12.82
C HIS A 35 -2.52 20.37 -13.96
N ASP A 36 -3.79 20.68 -13.73
CA ASP A 36 -4.92 20.43 -14.64
C ASP A 36 -5.14 18.95 -15.00
N LYS A 37 -4.70 18.05 -14.12
CA LYS A 37 -4.88 16.60 -14.24
C LYS A 37 -5.49 16.06 -12.97
N LEU A 38 -6.31 15.03 -13.13
CA LEU A 38 -6.73 14.18 -12.02
C LEU A 38 -5.61 13.17 -11.77
N LEU A 39 -5.04 13.21 -10.58
CA LEU A 39 -4.11 12.21 -10.09
C LEU A 39 -4.92 11.17 -9.30
N VAL A 40 -4.64 9.89 -9.58
CA VAL A 40 -5.28 8.76 -8.89
C VAL A 40 -4.16 7.92 -8.32
N GLU A 41 -4.03 7.93 -7.01
CA GLU A 41 -2.99 7.21 -6.28
C GLU A 41 -3.59 6.05 -5.51
N LYS A 42 -2.91 4.91 -5.54
CA LYS A 42 -3.31 3.77 -4.74
C LYS A 42 -2.98 4.08 -3.28
N VAL A 43 -3.98 3.96 -2.41
CA VAL A 43 -3.74 3.98 -0.97
C VAL A 43 -3.31 2.57 -0.58
N ASP A 44 -2.00 2.37 -0.48
CA ASP A 44 -1.47 1.19 0.20
C ASP A 44 -1.49 1.44 1.72
N GLU A 45 -1.53 0.37 2.51
CA GLU A 45 -1.41 0.49 3.96
C GLU A 45 -0.11 1.22 4.32
N SER A 46 -0.21 2.23 5.18
CA SER A 46 0.97 2.92 5.66
C SER A 46 1.86 1.90 6.38
N TRP A 47 3.18 2.03 6.18
CA TRP A 47 4.13 1.15 6.83
C TRP A 47 3.94 1.17 8.35
N GLU A 48 3.57 2.32 8.92
CA GLU A 48 3.23 2.46 10.34
C GLU A 48 2.04 1.58 10.75
N ASN A 49 0.98 1.52 9.95
CA ASN A 49 -0.19 0.68 10.23
C ASN A 49 0.18 -0.81 10.14
N VAL A 50 0.93 -1.20 9.11
CA VAL A 50 1.42 -2.58 8.95
C VAL A 50 2.28 -2.98 10.16
N MET A 51 3.17 -2.11 10.63
CA MET A 51 4.00 -2.37 11.81
C MET A 51 3.16 -2.49 13.09
N GLN A 52 2.11 -1.69 13.27
CA GLN A 52 1.21 -1.81 14.42
C GLN A 52 0.41 -3.12 14.39
N GLU A 53 -0.15 -3.48 13.23
CA GLU A 53 -0.96 -4.70 13.09
C GLU A 53 -0.12 -5.98 13.21
N THR A 54 1.13 -5.93 12.77
CA THR A 54 2.06 -7.08 12.86
C THR A 54 2.85 -7.11 14.16
N LYS A 55 2.58 -6.19 15.11
CA LYS A 55 3.28 -6.13 16.39
C LYS A 55 3.10 -7.45 17.15
N GLY A 56 4.22 -8.05 17.57
CA GLY A 56 4.24 -9.32 18.28
C GLY A 56 4.02 -10.57 17.40
N ALA A 57 3.94 -10.43 16.07
CA ALA A 57 3.94 -11.58 15.15
C ALA A 57 5.17 -12.49 15.35
N TRP A 58 6.28 -11.91 15.84
CA TRP A 58 7.55 -12.60 16.05
C TRP A 58 7.67 -13.32 17.40
N ARG A 59 6.68 -13.24 18.30
CA ARG A 59 6.74 -13.86 19.65
C ARG A 59 6.97 -15.37 19.65
N LYS A 60 6.59 -16.07 18.58
CA LYS A 60 6.81 -17.51 18.41
C LYS A 60 8.11 -17.83 17.66
N HIS A 61 8.83 -16.82 17.17
CA HIS A 61 10.06 -17.00 16.41
C HIS A 61 11.21 -17.36 17.35
N PRO A 62 11.97 -18.43 17.11
CA PRO A 62 13.00 -18.92 18.05
C PRO A 62 14.09 -17.89 18.36
N ILE A 63 14.37 -16.98 17.41
CA ILE A 63 15.42 -15.96 17.52
C ILE A 63 14.85 -14.58 17.90
N PHE A 64 13.64 -14.26 17.46
CA PHE A 64 13.08 -12.90 17.55
C PHE A 64 11.90 -12.81 18.53
N LYS A 65 11.72 -13.82 19.38
CA LYS A 65 10.61 -13.90 20.37
C LYS A 65 10.55 -12.72 21.33
N GLU A 66 11.69 -12.08 21.58
CA GLU A 66 11.83 -10.96 22.53
C GLU A 66 11.73 -9.60 21.82
N MET A 67 11.63 -9.58 20.49
CA MET A 67 11.52 -8.37 19.69
C MET A 67 10.06 -8.10 19.33
N ASP A 68 9.68 -6.83 19.39
CA ASP A 68 8.28 -6.40 19.29
C ASP A 68 7.84 -6.23 17.83
N ASP A 69 8.73 -5.75 16.95
CA ASP A 69 8.43 -5.46 15.55
C ASP A 69 9.59 -5.76 14.58
N ALA A 70 9.30 -5.70 13.28
CA ALA A 70 10.28 -6.00 12.23
C ALA A 70 11.40 -4.95 12.11
N VAL A 71 11.19 -3.73 12.59
CA VAL A 71 12.21 -2.67 12.56
C VAL A 71 13.31 -2.98 13.58
N GLU A 72 12.93 -3.41 14.79
CA GLU A 72 13.86 -3.87 15.82
C GLU A 72 14.71 -5.04 15.32
N ILE A 73 14.08 -6.03 14.67
CA ILE A 73 14.78 -7.17 14.07
C ILE A 73 15.79 -6.71 13.01
N VAL A 74 15.40 -5.80 12.11
CA VAL A 74 16.29 -5.29 11.05
C VAL A 74 17.46 -4.48 11.63
N ASN A 75 17.22 -3.65 12.65
CA ASN A 75 18.28 -2.88 13.30
C ASN A 75 19.27 -3.80 14.02
N TRP A 76 18.76 -4.80 14.75
CA TRP A 76 19.59 -5.82 15.39
C TRP A 76 20.43 -6.61 14.38
N MET A 77 19.82 -7.06 13.26
CA MET A 77 20.56 -7.77 12.19
C MET A 77 21.63 -6.91 11.53
N ARG A 78 21.46 -5.59 11.51
CA ARG A 78 22.44 -4.65 10.97
C ARG A 78 23.58 -4.33 11.95
N GLY A 79 23.50 -4.79 13.20
CA GLY A 79 24.48 -4.48 14.24
C GLY A 79 24.40 -3.03 14.72
N ASN A 80 23.27 -2.36 14.49
CA ASN A 80 22.99 -1.04 15.02
C ASN A 80 22.21 -1.22 16.33
N GLU A 81 22.92 -1.46 17.44
CA GLU A 81 22.37 -1.31 18.79
C GLU A 81 22.36 0.16 19.23
#